data_AF-A0A9E5NID9-F1
#
_entry.id   AF-A0A9E5NID9-F1
#
_cell.length_a   1.000
_cell.length_b   1.000
_cell.length_c   1.000
_cell.angle_alpha   90.00
_cell.angle_beta   90.00
_cell.angle_gamma   90.00
#
_symmetry.space_group_name_H-M   'P 1'
#
loop_
_entity.id
_entity.type
_entity.pdbx_description
1 polymer ?
#
loop_
_entity_poly.entity_id
_entity_poly.type
_entity_poly.pdbx_seq_one_letter_code
_entity_poly.pdbx_strand_id
1 'polypeptide(L)'
;MRLTIARKLSIAFGVVLALMVAVALLGVVSLDRASAAAEEITESQVVMQGLDRSLEYLLWERVELGRVWSRGETEHIARADEIRAEFDAAWQVVQTHRGEEYASMLDAIEREHELYGELLKEAAAIFEANPNDLAAVLTKVGEADDFFYRTLEPATELLRQEEQARVEQTQASLRASVDRMVAVATAAGVIAVIAGAAAAYAISRGISRAASQLSLAADSISRGDLDISIELKTGDEMETLAESIERMRISLKAAIERMRRRQAVT
;
A
#
# COMPACT_ATOMS: atom_id res chain seq x y z
N MET A 1 -12.00 37.66 23.03
CA MET A 1 -11.37 36.87 24.11
C MET A 1 -9.86 36.96 23.95
N ARG A 2 -9.10 37.27 25.01
CA ARG A 2 -7.63 37.22 25.02
C ARG A 2 -7.18 35.77 24.88
N LEU A 3 -6.27 35.46 23.96
CA LEU A 3 -5.83 34.08 23.68
C LEU A 3 -4.58 33.80 24.52
N THR A 4 -4.70 32.89 25.48
CA THR A 4 -3.58 32.50 26.35
C THR A 4 -2.43 31.88 25.55
N ILE A 5 -1.19 32.03 26.02
CA ILE A 5 0.01 31.41 25.47
C ILE A 5 -0.19 29.90 25.39
N ALA A 6 -0.71 29.30 26.46
CA ALA A 6 -1.04 27.88 26.51
C ALA A 6 -1.95 27.48 25.34
N ARG A 7 -3.01 28.26 25.08
CA ARG A 7 -3.97 27.97 23.99
C ARG A 7 -3.35 28.21 22.60
N LYS A 8 -2.50 29.23 22.42
CA LYS A 8 -1.72 29.44 21.19
C LYS A 8 -0.82 28.22 20.91
N LEU A 9 -0.11 27.74 21.93
CA LEU A 9 0.78 26.59 21.86
C LEU A 9 -0.01 25.30 21.56
N SER A 10 -1.11 25.06 22.28
CA SER A 10 -1.96 23.88 22.08
C SER A 10 -2.57 23.83 20.68
N ILE A 11 -2.98 24.97 20.11
CA ILE A 11 -3.49 25.02 18.73
C ILE A 11 -2.36 24.70 17.74
N ALA A 12 -1.19 25.31 17.90
CA ALA A 12 -0.05 25.07 17.00
C ALA A 12 0.37 23.59 17.01
N PHE A 13 0.58 23.01 18.19
CA PHE A 13 0.89 21.59 18.32
C PHE A 13 -0.26 20.69 17.86
N GLY A 14 -1.51 21.07 18.16
CA GLY A 14 -2.69 20.32 17.74
C GLY A 14 -2.80 20.19 16.23
N VAL A 15 -2.53 21.27 15.48
CA VAL A 15 -2.51 21.24 14.00
C VAL A 15 -1.40 20.33 13.48
N VAL A 16 -0.19 20.44 14.02
CA VAL A 16 0.95 19.58 13.59
C VAL A 16 0.65 18.10 13.89
N LEU A 17 0.13 17.79 15.08
CA LEU A 17 -0.24 16.43 15.45
C LEU A 17 -1.38 15.90 14.57
N ALA A 18 -2.40 16.70 14.29
CA ALA A 18 -3.49 16.30 13.41
C ALA A 18 -2.98 15.99 11.99
N LEU A 19 -2.06 16.80 11.47
CA LEU A 19 -1.41 16.53 10.17
C LEU A 19 -0.54 15.27 10.20
N MET A 20 0.22 15.04 11.27
CA MET A 20 1.00 13.81 11.43
C MET A 20 0.09 12.57 11.48
N VAL A 21 -1.01 12.63 12.23
CA VAL A 21 -2.00 11.55 12.28
C VAL A 21 -2.62 11.32 10.90
N ALA A 22 -2.97 12.38 10.18
CA ALA A 22 -3.50 12.25 8.83
C ALA A 22 -2.50 11.57 7.88
N VAL A 23 -1.21 11.94 7.93
CA VAL A 23 -0.16 11.30 7.13
C VAL A 23 0.03 9.83 7.53
N ALA A 24 0.01 9.52 8.83
CA ALA A 24 0.10 8.16 9.32
C ALA A 24 -1.08 7.29 8.83
N LEU A 25 -2.30 7.82 8.90
CA LEU A 25 -3.50 7.14 8.40
C LEU A 25 -3.46 6.91 6.89
N LEU A 26 -2.99 7.90 6.11
CA LEU A 26 -2.77 7.72 4.67
C LEU A 26 -1.73 6.62 4.40
N GLY A 27 -0.68 6.54 5.22
CA GLY A 27 0.32 5.48 5.15
C GLY A 27 -0.28 4.09 5.38
N VAL A 28 -1.11 3.92 6.40
CA VAL A 28 -1.80 2.64 6.68
C VAL A 28 -2.70 2.23 5.51
N VAL A 29 -3.54 3.15 5.01
CA VAL A 29 -4.41 2.86 3.85
C VAL A 29 -3.60 2.52 2.60
N SER A 30 -2.44 3.15 2.41
CA SER A 30 -1.54 2.81 1.29
C SER A 30 -0.93 1.42 1.45
N LEU A 31 -0.57 1.02 2.66
CA LEU A 31 -0.01 -0.30 2.94
C LEU A 31 -1.06 -1.39 2.75
N ASP A 32 -2.29 -1.18 3.22
CA ASP A 32 -3.39 -2.15 3.03
C ASP A 32 -3.68 -2.37 1.54
N ARG A 33 -3.71 -1.30 0.74
CA ARG A 33 -3.89 -1.41 -0.72
C ARG A 33 -2.72 -2.11 -1.39
N ALA A 34 -1.49 -1.84 -0.95
CA ALA A 34 -0.31 -2.52 -1.47
C ALA A 34 -0.32 -4.02 -1.13
N SER A 35 -0.77 -4.37 0.08
CA SER A 35 -0.91 -5.76 0.52
C SER A 35 -1.97 -6.50 -0.30
N ALA A 36 -3.16 -5.92 -0.47
CA ALA A 36 -4.22 -6.53 -1.27
C ALA A 36 -3.82 -6.74 -2.74
N ALA A 37 -3.14 -5.75 -3.34
CA ALA A 37 -2.62 -5.89 -4.69
C ALA A 37 -1.50 -6.94 -4.79
N ALA A 38 -0.65 -7.08 -3.77
CA ALA A 38 0.36 -8.12 -3.73
C ALA A 38 -0.26 -9.53 -3.59
N GLU A 39 -1.32 -9.66 -2.81
CA GLU A 39 -2.11 -10.89 -2.69
C GLU A 39 -2.71 -11.29 -4.04
N GLU A 40 -3.38 -10.37 -4.73
CA GLU A 40 -3.94 -10.61 -6.07
C GLU A 40 -2.88 -11.02 -7.10
N ILE A 41 -1.71 -10.36 -7.10
CA ILE A 41 -0.60 -10.71 -8.00
C ILE A 41 -0.07 -12.11 -7.67
N THR A 42 0.04 -12.45 -6.39
CA THR A 42 0.51 -13.77 -5.96
C THR A 42 -0.50 -14.85 -6.34
N GLU A 43 -1.78 -14.59 -6.16
CA GLU A 43 -2.85 -15.50 -6.56
C GLU A 43 -2.84 -15.74 -8.08
N SER A 44 -2.74 -14.67 -8.88
CA SER A 44 -2.61 -14.76 -10.33
C SER A 44 -1.35 -15.55 -10.75
N GLN A 45 -0.24 -15.45 -10.01
CA GLN A 45 0.96 -16.26 -10.24
C GLN A 45 0.73 -17.74 -9.95
N VAL A 46 -0.02 -18.08 -8.89
CA VAL A 46 -0.40 -19.47 -8.57
C VAL A 46 -1.26 -20.05 -9.69
N VAL A 47 -2.22 -19.27 -10.21
CA VAL A 47 -3.07 -19.66 -11.35
C VAL A 47 -2.21 -19.89 -12.59
N MET A 48 -1.31 -18.96 -12.92
CA MET A 48 -0.41 -19.09 -14.07
C MET A 48 0.47 -20.34 -13.97
N GLN A 49 1.02 -20.62 -12.78
CA GLN A 49 1.79 -21.83 -12.54
C GLN A 49 0.94 -23.10 -12.68
N GLY A 50 -0.31 -23.07 -12.22
CA GLY A 50 -1.27 -24.16 -12.41
C GLY A 50 -1.54 -24.44 -13.90
N LEU A 51 -1.75 -23.37 -14.68
CA LEU A 51 -1.92 -23.47 -16.14
C LEU A 51 -0.69 -24.03 -16.83
N ASP A 52 0.50 -23.51 -16.49
CA ASP A 52 1.77 -23.95 -17.07
C ASP A 52 2.02 -25.43 -16.80
N ARG A 53 1.80 -25.88 -15.56
CA ARG A 53 1.92 -27.30 -15.21
C ARG A 53 0.89 -28.15 -15.92
N SER A 54 -0.36 -27.69 -16.01
CA SER A 54 -1.42 -28.41 -16.72
C SER A 54 -1.01 -28.66 -18.18
N LEU A 55 -0.57 -27.62 -18.90
CA LEU A 55 -0.07 -27.77 -20.27
C LEU A 55 1.17 -28.66 -20.35
N GLU A 56 2.10 -28.53 -19.41
CA GLU A 56 3.29 -29.37 -19.35
C GLU A 56 2.94 -30.86 -19.19
N TYR A 57 1.98 -31.18 -18.31
CA TYR A 57 1.54 -32.56 -18.10
C TYR A 57 0.82 -33.16 -19.31
N LEU A 58 0.02 -32.38 -20.05
CA LEU A 58 -0.55 -32.85 -21.33
C LEU A 58 0.53 -33.22 -22.34
N LEU A 59 1.59 -32.40 -22.43
CA LEU A 59 2.72 -32.70 -23.31
C LEU A 59 3.49 -33.93 -22.83
N TRP A 60 3.71 -34.09 -21.53
CA TRP A 60 4.37 -35.27 -20.97
C TRP A 60 3.56 -36.55 -21.17
N GLU A 61 2.25 -36.51 -20.97
CA GLU A 61 1.35 -37.65 -21.24
C GLU A 61 1.52 -38.11 -22.69
N ARG A 62 1.50 -37.17 -23.64
CA ARG A 62 1.72 -37.46 -25.07
C ARG A 62 3.09 -38.07 -25.34
N VAL A 63 4.14 -37.60 -24.65
CA VAL A 63 5.50 -38.18 -24.78
C VAL A 63 5.53 -39.63 -24.31
N GLU A 64 4.90 -39.94 -23.17
CA GLU A 64 4.88 -41.30 -22.62
C GLU A 64 4.04 -42.25 -23.49
N LEU A 65 2.86 -41.81 -23.95
CA LEU A 65 2.06 -42.58 -24.90
C LEU A 65 2.78 -42.78 -26.25
N GLY A 66 3.55 -41.80 -26.69
CA GLY A 66 4.42 -41.92 -27.87
C GLY A 66 5.43 -43.06 -27.77
N ARG A 67 5.97 -43.36 -26.57
CA ARG A 67 6.85 -44.52 -26.34
C ARG A 67 6.10 -45.84 -26.47
N VAL A 68 4.87 -45.89 -25.97
CA VAL A 68 3.99 -47.06 -26.09
C VAL A 68 3.77 -47.38 -27.57
N TRP A 69 3.33 -46.42 -28.37
CA TRP A 69 3.00 -46.66 -29.77
C TRP A 69 4.23 -46.92 -30.65
N SER A 70 5.34 -46.21 -30.42
CA SER A 70 6.53 -46.30 -31.28
C SER A 70 7.47 -47.45 -30.93
N ARG A 71 7.50 -47.89 -29.67
CA ARG A 71 8.45 -48.92 -29.18
C ARG A 71 7.77 -50.11 -28.54
N GLY A 72 6.46 -50.07 -28.31
CA GLY A 72 5.73 -51.13 -27.62
C GLY A 72 6.03 -51.21 -26.13
N GLU A 73 6.62 -50.16 -25.53
CA GLU A 73 7.00 -50.11 -24.11
C GLU A 73 5.73 -49.85 -23.25
N THR A 74 4.89 -50.87 -23.08
CA THR A 74 3.59 -50.76 -22.41
C THR A 74 3.65 -50.34 -20.93
N GLU A 75 4.82 -50.45 -20.27
CA GLU A 75 5.00 -49.91 -18.92
C GLU A 75 4.74 -48.40 -18.82
N HIS A 76 4.87 -47.66 -19.93
CA HIS A 76 4.63 -46.22 -19.97
C HIS A 76 3.14 -45.84 -19.95
N ILE A 77 2.22 -46.81 -20.07
CA ILE A 77 0.77 -46.57 -19.89
C ILE A 77 0.49 -46.16 -18.44
N ALA A 78 1.03 -46.89 -17.47
CA ALA A 78 0.88 -46.55 -16.05
C ALA A 78 1.48 -45.16 -15.75
N ARG A 79 2.59 -44.82 -16.40
CA ARG A 79 3.21 -43.50 -16.24
C ARG A 79 2.36 -42.38 -16.84
N ALA A 80 1.69 -42.63 -17.97
CA ALA A 80 0.74 -41.69 -18.56
C ALA A 80 -0.47 -41.46 -17.63
N ASP A 81 -0.99 -42.50 -16.97
CA ASP A 81 -2.07 -42.37 -15.99
C ASP A 81 -1.63 -41.57 -14.75
N GLU A 82 -0.39 -41.77 -14.27
CA GLU A 82 0.19 -40.94 -13.21
C GLU A 82 0.28 -39.47 -13.61
N ILE A 83 0.73 -39.19 -14.83
CA ILE A 83 0.82 -37.80 -15.35
C ILE A 83 -0.57 -37.17 -15.47
N ARG A 84 -1.59 -37.94 -15.88
CA ARG A 84 -2.97 -37.45 -15.94
C ARG A 84 -3.49 -37.06 -14.56
N ALA A 85 -3.15 -37.82 -13.51
CA ALA A 85 -3.49 -37.44 -12.14
C ALA A 85 -2.77 -36.15 -11.68
N GLU A 86 -1.52 -35.93 -12.12
CA GLU A 86 -0.78 -34.68 -11.85
C GLU A 86 -1.38 -33.48 -12.62
N PHE A 87 -1.87 -33.70 -13.84
CA PHE A 87 -2.67 -32.73 -14.57
C PHE A 87 -3.92 -32.34 -13.77
N ASP A 88 -4.72 -33.33 -13.31
CA ASP A 88 -5.94 -33.08 -12.56
C ASP A 88 -5.64 -32.25 -11.30
N ALA A 89 -4.54 -32.55 -10.61
CA ALA A 89 -4.09 -31.79 -9.45
C ALA A 89 -3.68 -30.35 -9.80
N ALA A 90 -2.96 -30.13 -10.89
CA ALA A 90 -2.58 -28.80 -11.36
C ALA A 90 -3.80 -27.97 -11.82
N TRP A 91 -4.73 -28.61 -12.52
CA TRP A 91 -5.96 -28.00 -13.01
C TRP A 91 -6.90 -27.62 -11.85
N GLN A 92 -6.97 -28.46 -10.80
CA GLN A 92 -7.73 -28.16 -9.59
C GLN A 92 -7.25 -26.88 -8.90
N VAL A 93 -5.95 -26.54 -8.98
CA VAL A 93 -5.43 -25.26 -8.46
C VAL A 93 -6.04 -24.10 -9.23
N VAL A 94 -6.07 -24.17 -10.56
CA VAL A 94 -6.69 -23.14 -11.42
C VAL A 94 -8.17 -22.99 -11.08
N GLN A 95 -8.91 -24.10 -10.98
CA GLN A 95 -10.33 -24.10 -10.61
C GLN A 95 -10.58 -23.54 -9.20
N THR A 96 -9.71 -23.84 -8.23
CA THR A 96 -9.89 -23.36 -6.86
C THR A 96 -9.77 -21.85 -6.76
N HIS A 97 -8.83 -21.26 -7.52
CA HIS A 97 -8.55 -19.82 -7.46
C HIS A 97 -9.39 -18.98 -8.43
N ARG A 98 -9.97 -19.60 -9.48
CA ARG A 98 -10.71 -18.88 -10.53
C ARG A 98 -12.04 -19.50 -10.94
N GLY A 99 -12.48 -20.56 -10.27
CA GLY A 99 -13.70 -21.29 -10.58
C GLY A 99 -14.95 -20.43 -10.64
N GLU A 100 -15.05 -19.43 -9.77
CA GLU A 100 -16.19 -18.49 -9.77
C GLU A 100 -16.07 -17.42 -10.87
N GLU A 101 -14.87 -16.85 -11.04
CA GLU A 101 -14.68 -15.69 -11.92
C GLU A 101 -14.59 -16.08 -13.41
N TYR A 102 -14.01 -17.24 -13.71
CA TYR A 102 -13.84 -17.75 -15.07
C TYR A 102 -14.60 -19.04 -15.34
N ALA A 103 -15.70 -19.29 -14.61
CA ALA A 103 -16.50 -20.51 -14.71
C ALA A 103 -16.72 -20.98 -16.16
N SER A 104 -17.19 -20.08 -17.05
CA SER A 104 -17.46 -20.44 -18.45
C SER A 104 -16.21 -20.78 -19.26
N MET A 105 -15.06 -20.16 -18.98
CA MET A 105 -13.81 -20.44 -19.68
C MET A 105 -13.22 -21.77 -19.18
N LEU A 106 -13.28 -22.02 -17.87
CA LEU A 106 -12.82 -23.27 -17.27
C LEU A 106 -13.69 -24.45 -17.72
N ASP A 107 -15.01 -24.31 -17.72
CA ASP A 107 -15.94 -25.32 -18.24
C ASP A 107 -15.69 -25.62 -19.73
N ALA A 108 -15.29 -24.60 -20.50
CA ALA A 108 -14.95 -24.79 -21.90
C ALA A 108 -13.64 -25.57 -22.04
N ILE A 109 -12.58 -25.16 -21.34
CA ILE A 109 -11.27 -25.84 -21.37
C ILE A 109 -11.41 -27.28 -20.89
N GLU A 110 -12.18 -27.54 -19.84
CA GLU A 110 -12.41 -28.89 -19.32
C GLU A 110 -13.11 -29.78 -20.35
N ARG A 111 -14.15 -29.26 -21.01
CA ARG A 111 -14.82 -29.99 -22.10
C ARG A 111 -13.88 -30.29 -23.27
N GLU A 112 -13.09 -29.31 -23.71
CA GLU A 112 -12.14 -29.54 -24.80
C GLU A 112 -11.05 -30.53 -24.37
N HIS A 113 -10.61 -30.49 -23.10
CA HIS A 113 -9.67 -31.47 -22.55
C HIS A 113 -10.25 -32.89 -22.52
N GLU A 114 -11.53 -33.06 -22.14
CA GLU A 114 -12.21 -34.36 -22.23
C GLU A 114 -12.24 -34.89 -23.67
N LEU A 115 -12.59 -34.04 -24.64
CA LEU A 115 -12.60 -34.41 -26.06
C LEU A 115 -11.22 -34.80 -26.57
N TYR A 116 -10.18 -34.06 -26.15
CA TYR A 116 -8.79 -34.40 -26.42
C TYR A 116 -8.42 -35.79 -25.85
N GLY A 117 -8.79 -36.05 -24.61
CA GLY A 117 -8.57 -37.35 -23.96
C GLY A 117 -9.27 -38.51 -24.67
N GLU A 118 -10.49 -38.31 -25.18
CA GLU A 118 -11.20 -39.33 -25.97
C GLU A 118 -10.48 -39.67 -27.28
N LEU A 119 -9.90 -38.69 -27.98
CA LEU A 119 -9.09 -38.95 -29.19
C LEU A 119 -7.85 -39.81 -28.87
N LEU A 120 -7.20 -39.57 -27.73
CA LEU A 120 -6.07 -40.38 -27.27
C LEU A 120 -6.49 -41.80 -26.87
N LYS A 121 -7.67 -41.97 -26.22
CA LYS A 121 -8.23 -43.28 -25.90
C LYS A 121 -8.58 -44.08 -27.16
N GLU A 122 -9.13 -43.44 -28.19
CA GLU A 122 -9.36 -44.08 -29.49
C GLU A 122 -8.05 -44.58 -30.11
N ALA A 123 -6.98 -43.77 -30.07
CA ALA A 123 -5.66 -44.18 -30.55
C ALA A 123 -5.11 -45.38 -29.77
N ALA A 124 -5.26 -45.38 -28.44
CA ALA A 124 -4.88 -46.50 -27.58
C ALA A 124 -5.65 -47.78 -27.90
N ALA A 125 -6.98 -47.70 -28.11
CA ALA A 125 -7.80 -48.85 -28.46
C ALA A 125 -7.42 -49.48 -29.82
N ILE A 126 -7.05 -48.65 -30.81
CA ILE A 126 -6.52 -49.14 -32.09
C ILE A 126 -5.20 -49.89 -31.88
N PHE A 127 -4.30 -49.33 -31.07
CA PHE A 127 -3.02 -49.95 -30.75
C PHE A 127 -3.19 -51.29 -30.03
N GLU A 128 -4.10 -51.38 -29.05
CA GLU A 128 -4.42 -52.63 -28.35
C GLU A 128 -5.00 -53.70 -29.28
N ALA A 129 -5.88 -53.30 -30.22
CA ALA A 129 -6.49 -54.21 -31.17
C ALA A 129 -5.49 -54.75 -32.20
N ASN A 130 -4.54 -53.92 -32.66
CA ASN A 130 -3.50 -54.33 -33.58
C ASN A 130 -2.22 -53.48 -33.43
N PRO A 131 -1.25 -53.90 -32.61
CA PRO A 131 -0.02 -53.15 -32.37
C PRO A 131 0.84 -52.90 -33.62
N ASN A 132 0.64 -53.68 -34.69
CA ASN A 132 1.38 -53.54 -35.95
C ASN A 132 0.78 -52.48 -36.90
N ASP A 133 -0.45 -52.00 -36.63
CA ASP A 133 -1.11 -50.96 -37.43
C ASP A 133 -0.80 -49.55 -36.91
N LEU A 134 0.49 -49.23 -36.91
CA LEU A 134 0.96 -47.92 -36.44
C LEU A 134 0.40 -46.76 -37.28
N ALA A 135 0.06 -47.01 -38.55
CA ALA A 135 -0.51 -45.98 -39.42
C ALA A 135 -1.89 -45.53 -38.93
N ALA A 136 -2.76 -46.46 -38.51
CA ALA A 136 -4.06 -46.12 -37.94
C ALA A 136 -3.93 -45.37 -36.62
N VAL A 137 -3.00 -45.80 -35.75
CA VAL A 137 -2.71 -45.12 -34.47
C VAL A 137 -2.23 -43.68 -34.73
N LEU A 138 -1.21 -43.49 -35.58
CA LEU A 138 -0.67 -42.17 -35.89
C LEU A 138 -1.67 -41.23 -36.55
N THR A 139 -2.64 -41.77 -37.30
CA THR A 139 -3.74 -40.96 -37.86
C THR A 139 -4.58 -40.34 -36.74
N LYS A 140 -4.97 -41.14 -35.75
CA LYS A 140 -5.75 -40.67 -34.60
C LYS A 140 -4.97 -39.74 -33.67
N VAL A 141 -3.68 -40.02 -33.47
CA VAL A 141 -2.78 -39.13 -32.73
C VAL A 141 -2.65 -37.79 -33.45
N GLY A 142 -2.57 -37.79 -34.80
CA GLY A 142 -2.59 -36.56 -35.59
C GLY A 142 -3.88 -35.75 -35.43
N GLU A 143 -5.05 -36.41 -35.35
CA GLU A 143 -6.32 -35.75 -35.04
C GLU A 143 -6.29 -35.10 -33.63
N ALA A 144 -5.75 -35.80 -32.63
CA ALA A 144 -5.58 -35.28 -31.27
C ALA A 144 -4.61 -34.08 -31.24
N ASP A 145 -3.51 -34.15 -31.97
CA ASP A 145 -2.53 -33.05 -32.08
C ASP A 145 -3.15 -31.82 -32.74
N ASP A 146 -3.84 -32.01 -33.87
CA ASP A 146 -4.55 -30.93 -34.56
C ASP A 146 -5.61 -30.29 -33.66
N PHE A 147 -6.34 -31.10 -32.90
CA PHE A 147 -7.31 -30.62 -31.92
C PHE A 147 -6.66 -29.83 -30.79
N PHE A 148 -5.53 -30.32 -30.25
CA PHE A 148 -4.77 -29.62 -29.22
C PHE A 148 -4.36 -28.23 -29.70
N TYR A 149 -3.67 -28.12 -30.83
CA TYR A 149 -3.13 -26.86 -31.33
C TYR A 149 -4.20 -25.88 -31.85
N ARG A 150 -5.35 -26.38 -32.30
CA ARG A 150 -6.40 -25.51 -32.88
C ARG A 150 -7.50 -25.16 -31.90
N THR A 151 -7.65 -25.90 -30.82
CA THR A 151 -8.79 -25.78 -29.91
C THR A 151 -8.34 -25.66 -28.45
N LEU A 152 -7.66 -26.67 -27.91
CA LEU A 152 -7.34 -26.71 -26.48
C LEU A 152 -6.27 -25.67 -26.08
N GLU A 153 -5.14 -25.62 -26.80
CA GLU A 153 -4.06 -24.66 -26.53
C GLU A 153 -4.56 -23.20 -26.64
N PRO A 154 -5.27 -22.78 -27.71
CA PRO A 154 -5.85 -21.43 -27.77
C PRO A 154 -6.82 -21.11 -26.63
N ALA A 155 -7.62 -22.09 -26.17
CA ALA A 155 -8.54 -21.89 -25.05
C ALA A 155 -7.79 -21.63 -23.74
N THR A 156 -6.72 -22.39 -23.47
CA THR A 156 -5.86 -22.17 -22.30
C THR A 156 -5.06 -20.86 -22.39
N GLU A 157 -4.61 -20.48 -23.60
CA GLU A 157 -3.87 -19.25 -23.84
C GLU A 157 -4.76 -18.01 -23.64
N LEU A 158 -6.05 -18.09 -24.00
CA LEU A 158 -7.01 -17.02 -23.70
C LEU A 158 -7.11 -16.77 -22.18
N LEU A 159 -7.20 -17.82 -21.37
CA LEU A 159 -7.23 -17.71 -19.92
C LEU A 159 -5.92 -17.12 -19.36
N ARG A 160 -4.78 -17.56 -19.90
CA ARG A 160 -3.48 -16.97 -19.56
C ARG A 160 -3.41 -15.47 -19.90
N GLN A 161 -3.95 -15.05 -21.06
CA GLN A 161 -3.96 -13.64 -21.44
C GLN A 161 -4.82 -12.79 -20.51
N GLU A 162 -5.99 -13.28 -20.12
CA GLU A 162 -6.86 -12.60 -19.13
C GLU A 162 -6.16 -12.47 -17.77
N GLU A 163 -5.50 -13.53 -17.28
CA GLU A 163 -4.74 -13.47 -16.04
C GLU A 163 -3.52 -12.54 -16.12
N GLN A 164 -2.82 -12.51 -17.24
CA GLN A 164 -1.72 -11.58 -17.44
C GLN A 164 -2.23 -10.12 -17.47
N ALA A 165 -3.33 -9.85 -18.18
CA ALA A 165 -3.94 -8.53 -18.23
C ALA A 165 -4.40 -8.06 -16.85
N ARG A 166 -4.94 -8.96 -16.02
CA ARG A 166 -5.29 -8.70 -14.62
C ARG A 166 -4.09 -8.27 -13.80
N VAL A 167 -2.96 -8.98 -13.91
CA VAL A 167 -1.72 -8.63 -13.20
C VAL A 167 -1.23 -7.25 -13.64
N GLU A 168 -1.21 -6.98 -14.94
CA GLU A 168 -0.79 -5.68 -15.49
C GLU A 168 -1.69 -4.54 -15.01
N GLN A 169 -3.01 -4.74 -15.02
CA GLN A 169 -3.99 -3.77 -14.52
C GLN A 169 -3.84 -3.53 -13.01
N THR A 170 -3.65 -4.59 -12.23
CA THR A 170 -3.45 -4.52 -10.77
C THR A 170 -2.16 -3.76 -10.46
N GLN A 171 -1.07 -4.04 -11.17
CA GLN A 171 0.19 -3.31 -11.00
C GLN A 171 0.06 -1.83 -11.41
N ALA A 172 -0.60 -1.53 -12.53
CA ALA A 172 -0.78 -0.17 -13.00
C ALA A 172 -1.64 0.67 -12.03
N SER A 173 -2.74 0.10 -11.55
CA SER A 173 -3.63 0.75 -10.58
C SER A 173 -2.96 0.94 -9.22
N LEU A 174 -2.17 -0.04 -8.76
CA LEU A 174 -1.37 0.06 -7.54
C LEU A 174 -0.35 1.20 -7.64
N ARG A 175 0.46 1.23 -8.72
CA ARG A 175 1.47 2.27 -8.93
C ARG A 175 0.85 3.66 -8.92
N ALA A 176 -0.22 3.87 -9.68
CA ALA A 176 -0.92 5.15 -9.73
C ALA A 176 -1.51 5.56 -8.36
N SER A 177 -2.07 4.61 -7.60
CA SER A 177 -2.59 4.87 -6.25
C SER A 177 -1.47 5.22 -5.28
N VAL A 178 -0.36 4.47 -5.28
CA VAL A 178 0.80 4.70 -4.41
C VAL A 178 1.46 6.04 -4.72
N ASP A 179 1.72 6.35 -6.00
CA ASP A 179 2.32 7.63 -6.40
C ASP A 179 1.48 8.82 -5.94
N ARG A 180 0.15 8.73 -6.09
CA ARG A 180 -0.77 9.77 -5.61
C ARG A 180 -0.73 9.89 -4.09
N MET A 181 -0.72 8.77 -3.36
CA MET A 181 -0.66 8.76 -1.89
C MET A 181 0.66 9.33 -1.39
N VAL A 182 1.79 8.96 -2.01
CA VAL A 182 3.12 9.50 -1.70
C VAL A 182 3.16 10.99 -1.97
N ALA A 183 2.62 11.47 -3.11
CA ALA A 183 2.58 12.89 -3.42
C ALA A 183 1.76 13.69 -2.38
N VAL A 184 0.57 13.18 -2.01
CA VAL A 184 -0.30 13.81 -0.99
C VAL A 184 0.36 13.77 0.39
N ALA A 185 0.92 12.64 0.81
CA ALA A 185 1.60 12.49 2.09
C ALA A 185 2.83 13.40 2.18
N THR A 186 3.61 13.50 1.10
CA THR A 186 4.77 14.40 1.02
C THR A 186 4.33 15.86 1.10
N ALA A 187 3.31 16.27 0.35
CA ALA A 187 2.79 17.63 0.41
C ALA A 187 2.26 17.97 1.81
N ALA A 188 1.48 17.08 2.43
CA ALA A 188 0.99 17.25 3.79
C ALA A 188 2.13 17.33 4.82
N GLY A 189 3.15 16.49 4.68
CA GLY A 189 4.35 16.51 5.52
C GLY A 189 5.12 17.83 5.41
N VAL A 190 5.35 18.32 4.18
CA VAL A 190 6.01 19.62 3.94
C VAL A 190 5.20 20.76 4.55
N ILE A 191 3.87 20.76 4.35
CA ILE A 191 2.98 21.77 4.95
C ILE A 191 3.04 21.71 6.49
N ALA A 192 3.05 20.52 7.08
CA ALA A 192 3.16 20.34 8.52
C ALA A 192 4.48 20.90 9.08
N VAL A 193 5.59 20.64 8.40
CA VAL A 193 6.92 21.17 8.76
C VAL A 193 6.95 22.69 8.67
N ILE A 194 6.44 23.28 7.57
CA ILE A 194 6.41 24.73 7.39
C ILE A 194 5.52 25.39 8.43
N ALA A 195 4.32 24.85 8.67
CA ALA A 195 3.38 25.37 9.66
C ALA A 195 3.96 25.27 11.08
N GLY A 196 4.59 24.13 11.41
CA GLY A 196 5.26 23.93 12.69
C GLY A 196 6.41 24.90 12.91
N ALA A 197 7.28 25.08 11.90
CA ALA A 197 8.40 26.03 11.96
C ALA A 197 7.92 27.48 12.08
N ALA A 198 6.89 27.87 11.31
CA ALA A 198 6.31 29.20 11.36
C ALA A 198 5.68 29.50 12.74
N ALA A 199 4.92 28.53 13.28
CA ALA A 199 4.31 28.66 14.60
C ALA A 199 5.37 28.72 15.71
N ALA A 200 6.38 27.84 15.67
CA ALA A 200 7.49 27.84 16.61
C ALA A 200 8.24 29.17 16.58
N TYR A 201 8.56 29.69 15.39
CA TYR A 201 9.23 30.98 15.23
C TYR A 201 8.38 32.14 15.76
N ALA A 202 7.10 32.22 15.38
CA ALA A 202 6.22 33.31 15.79
C ALA A 202 5.98 33.34 17.30
N ILE A 203 5.72 32.18 17.91
CA ILE A 203 5.46 32.07 19.35
C ILE A 203 6.76 32.34 20.13
N SER A 204 7.87 31.71 19.74
CA SER A 204 9.18 31.92 20.39
C SER A 204 9.59 33.38 20.33
N ARG A 205 9.49 34.03 19.17
CA ARG A 205 9.83 35.45 19.01
C ARG A 205 8.93 36.35 19.86
N GLY A 206 7.63 36.05 19.94
CA GLY A 206 6.69 36.79 20.78
C GLY A 206 7.03 36.70 22.26
N ILE A 207 7.27 35.48 22.76
CA ILE A 207 7.64 35.23 24.16
C ILE A 207 9.00 35.85 24.48
N SER A 208 10.04 35.61 23.67
CA SER A 208 11.38 36.13 23.92
C SER A 208 11.44 37.65 23.93
N ARG A 209 10.70 38.32 23.03
CA ARG A 209 10.62 39.80 23.02
C ARG A 209 9.93 40.34 24.26
N ALA A 210 8.78 39.79 24.62
CA ALA A 210 8.05 40.21 25.82
C ALA A 210 8.88 39.98 27.09
N ALA A 211 9.47 38.80 27.24
CA ALA A 211 10.33 38.47 28.37
C ALA A 211 11.55 39.39 28.46
N SER A 212 12.20 39.71 27.33
CA SER A 212 13.34 40.63 27.31
C SER A 212 12.96 42.05 27.70
N GLN A 213 11.82 42.58 27.20
CA GLN A 213 11.33 43.92 27.58
C GLN A 213 11.01 44.00 29.07
N LEU A 214 10.33 42.98 29.62
CA LEU A 214 10.00 42.93 31.04
C LEU A 214 11.24 42.79 31.92
N SER A 215 12.22 42.00 31.48
CA SER A 215 13.52 41.88 32.17
C SER A 215 14.26 43.21 32.23
N LEU A 216 14.36 43.92 31.10
CA LEU A 216 14.99 45.25 31.04
C LEU A 216 14.27 46.28 31.91
N ALA A 217 12.94 46.29 31.90
CA ALA A 217 12.15 47.19 32.73
C ALA A 217 12.36 46.91 34.24
N ALA A 218 12.33 45.63 34.64
CA ALA A 218 12.58 45.23 36.02
C ALA A 218 14.00 45.60 36.48
N ASP A 219 15.00 45.43 35.62
CA ASP A 219 16.39 45.80 35.87
C ASP A 219 16.55 47.33 36.07
N SER A 220 15.91 48.15 35.24
CA SER A 220 15.89 49.61 35.45
C SER A 220 15.19 50.03 36.74
N ILE A 221 14.04 49.42 37.07
CA ILE A 221 13.34 49.64 38.33
C ILE A 221 14.26 49.30 39.52
N SER A 222 15.01 48.20 39.44
CA SER A 222 15.94 47.77 40.50
C SER A 222 17.07 48.77 40.75
N ARG A 223 17.48 49.52 39.71
CA ARG A 223 18.47 50.61 39.80
C ARG A 223 17.88 51.94 40.28
N GLY A 224 16.58 52.00 40.54
CA GLY A 224 15.90 53.20 41.00
C GLY A 224 15.41 54.12 39.87
N ASP A 225 15.49 53.70 38.61
CA ASP A 225 14.87 54.42 37.50
C ASP A 225 13.38 54.05 37.42
N LEU A 226 12.54 54.93 37.97
CA LEU A 226 11.10 54.75 38.07
C LEU A 226 10.33 55.68 37.13
N ASP A 227 10.98 56.37 36.20
CA ASP A 227 10.28 57.22 35.23
C ASP A 227 9.88 56.46 33.95
N ILE A 228 10.42 55.26 33.74
CA ILE A 228 10.12 54.43 32.58
C ILE A 228 8.78 53.70 32.75
N SER A 229 7.80 53.99 31.88
CA SER A 229 6.52 53.26 31.82
C SER A 229 6.67 51.91 31.13
N ILE A 230 5.98 50.88 31.61
CA ILE A 230 5.92 49.56 30.97
C ILE A 230 4.62 49.43 30.19
N GLU A 231 4.71 49.50 28.85
CA GLU A 231 3.58 49.29 27.95
C GLU A 231 3.80 48.07 27.06
N LEU A 232 3.21 46.94 27.44
CA LEU A 232 3.24 45.70 26.66
C LEU A 232 1.80 45.26 26.35
N LYS A 233 1.46 45.10 25.06
CA LYS A 233 0.13 44.66 24.60
C LYS A 233 0.25 43.39 23.75
N THR A 234 0.36 42.24 24.40
CA THR A 234 0.46 40.92 23.74
C THR A 234 -0.85 40.14 23.68
N GLY A 235 -1.87 40.60 24.42
CA GLY A 235 -3.19 39.98 24.51
C GLY A 235 -3.18 38.63 25.22
N ASP A 236 -2.16 38.35 26.04
CA ASP A 236 -1.93 37.07 26.71
C ASP A 236 -1.32 37.26 28.12
N GLU A 237 -0.81 36.18 28.71
CA GLU A 237 -0.22 36.17 30.05
C GLU A 237 0.99 37.11 30.18
N MET A 238 1.71 37.43 29.09
CA MET A 238 2.83 38.38 29.15
C MET A 238 2.33 39.82 29.38
N GLU A 239 1.19 40.21 28.80
CA GLU A 239 0.56 41.51 29.08
C GLU A 239 0.08 41.58 30.53
N THR A 240 -0.47 40.49 31.05
CA THR A 240 -0.89 40.40 32.46
C THR A 240 0.31 40.55 33.41
N LEU A 241 1.46 39.97 33.05
CA LEU A 241 2.71 40.15 33.79
C LEU A 241 3.22 41.59 33.70
N ALA A 242 3.18 42.20 32.52
CA ALA A 242 3.57 43.60 32.31
C ALA A 242 2.74 44.57 33.17
N GLU A 243 1.41 44.42 33.15
CA GLU A 243 0.49 45.20 33.98
C GLU A 243 0.80 45.05 35.48
N SER A 244 1.24 43.86 35.91
CA SER A 244 1.61 43.60 37.30
C SER A 244 2.93 44.29 37.70
N ILE A 245 3.94 44.26 36.84
CA ILE A 245 5.21 44.97 37.07
C ILE A 245 4.99 46.48 37.04
N GLU A 246 4.13 47.00 36.16
CA GLU A 246 3.80 48.43 36.11
C GLU A 246 3.14 48.93 37.41
N ARG A 247 2.18 48.16 37.96
CA ARG A 247 1.58 48.48 39.27
C ARG A 247 2.61 48.51 40.40
N MET A 248 3.59 47.60 40.37
CA MET A 248 4.70 47.57 41.33
C MET A 248 5.58 48.82 41.20
N ARG A 249 5.96 49.21 39.97
CA ARG A 249 6.74 50.42 39.68
C ARG A 249 6.06 51.68 40.22
N ILE A 250 4.78 51.87 39.90
CA ILE A 250 3.98 53.03 40.35
C ILE A 250 3.95 53.10 41.88
N SER A 251 3.72 51.96 42.53
CA SER A 251 3.66 51.87 43.99
C SER A 251 5.00 52.22 44.65
N LEU A 252 6.10 51.72 44.09
CA LEU A 252 7.45 52.01 44.55
C LEU A 252 7.80 53.50 44.39
N LYS A 253 7.45 54.10 43.24
CA LYS A 253 7.66 55.53 42.99
C LYS A 253 6.94 56.40 44.01
N ALA A 254 5.65 56.12 44.23
CA ALA A 254 4.84 56.83 45.22
C ALA A 254 5.36 56.64 46.66
N ALA A 255 5.94 55.49 46.99
CA ALA A 255 6.54 55.26 48.31
C ALA A 255 7.81 56.12 48.50
N ILE A 256 8.73 56.12 47.51
CA ILE A 256 9.97 56.91 47.55
C ILE A 256 9.67 58.42 47.57
N GLU A 257 8.73 58.90 46.78
CA GLU A 257 8.33 60.32 46.79
C GLU A 257 7.75 60.76 48.14
N ARG A 258 6.93 59.90 48.78
CA ARG A 258 6.41 60.15 50.13
C ARG A 258 7.52 60.23 51.18
N MET A 259 8.54 59.36 51.07
CA MET A 259 9.70 59.42 51.97
C MET A 259 10.53 60.70 51.76
N ARG A 260 10.81 61.08 50.51
CA ARG A 260 11.55 62.32 50.18
C ARG A 260 10.82 63.57 50.69
N ARG A 261 9.49 63.64 50.55
CA ARG A 261 8.70 64.77 51.09
C ARG A 261 8.75 64.84 52.62
N ARG A 262 8.77 63.71 53.32
CA ARG A 262 8.90 63.70 54.79
C ARG A 262 10.26 64.19 55.27
N GLN A 263 11.34 63.80 54.58
CA GLN A 263 12.70 64.24 54.92
C GLN A 263 12.95 65.73 54.64
N ALA A 264 12.21 66.34 53.70
CA ALA A 264 12.34 67.77 53.38
C ALA A 264 11.57 68.71 54.35
N VAL A 265 10.75 68.17 55.25
CA VAL A 265 9.92 68.92 56.21
C VAL A 265 10.51 68.89 57.64
N THR A 266 11.53 68.08 57.87
CA THR A 266 12.36 68.03 59.09
C THR A 266 13.72 68.64 58.82
#